data_AF-A0A2I9E916-F1
#
_entry.id   AF-A0A2I9E916-F1
#
_cell.length_a   1.000
_cell.length_b   1.000
_cell.length_c   1.000
_cell.angle_alpha   90.00
_cell.angle_beta   90.00
_cell.angle_gamma   90.00
#
_symmetry.space_group_name_H-M   'P 1'
#
loop_
_entity.id
_entity.type
_entity.pdbx_description
1 polymer ?
#
loop_
_entity_poly.entity_id
_entity_poly.type
_entity_poly.pdbx_seq_one_letter_code
_entity_poly.pdbx_strand_id
1 'polypeptide(L)'
;MGETVFANNNIVGIGKTGNGFGLDVGYFNTASERLQINHDVDGFWSLEVFVVDNNTIELYDSHSRTSYYLEGYQRNNFDYDMVFYDNIEYLLQEYDVWEKVATSKEGLVNDFDSENYLQFYIDGNRSMFNSSVDPSGMHLDDVLWDYSGEYSLFDVYNDETLKTLTLDYDFMGNDYFELYVINDSTIELYHSSSGTVYKFKGRGFITYLKSGISQVDRKRTKTQYGTMKVVRKRKI
;
A
#
# COMPACT_ATOMS: atom_id res chain seq x y z
N MET A 1 -28.10 7.63 -21.04
CA MET A 1 -28.10 7.65 -19.56
C MET A 1 -26.65 7.54 -19.13
N GLY A 2 -26.20 8.36 -18.19
CA GLY A 2 -24.86 8.21 -17.62
C GLY A 2 -24.85 7.12 -16.55
N GLU A 3 -23.70 6.51 -16.33
CA GLU A 3 -23.46 5.51 -15.28
C GLU A 3 -22.48 6.07 -14.25
N THR A 4 -22.46 5.49 -13.05
CA THR A 4 -21.53 5.89 -11.98
C THR A 4 -20.12 5.42 -12.30
N VAL A 5 -19.13 6.31 -12.10
CA VAL A 5 -17.71 5.95 -12.12
C VAL A 5 -17.31 5.50 -10.72
N PHE A 6 -16.70 4.33 -10.62
CA PHE A 6 -16.11 3.87 -9.37
C PHE A 6 -14.59 3.80 -9.46
N ALA A 7 -13.91 4.15 -8.38
CA ALA A 7 -12.46 4.04 -8.25
C ALA A 7 -12.04 3.69 -6.82
N ASN A 8 -10.85 3.09 -6.69
CA ASN A 8 -10.22 2.85 -5.40
C ASN A 8 -8.96 3.69 -5.27
N ASN A 9 -8.94 4.56 -4.25
CA ASN A 9 -7.78 5.36 -3.90
C ASN A 9 -6.92 4.69 -2.82
N ASN A 10 -7.43 3.63 -2.19
CA ASN A 10 -6.73 2.76 -1.24
C ASN A 10 -6.47 1.41 -1.93
N ILE A 11 -5.35 0.77 -1.62
CA ILE A 11 -5.14 -0.64 -2.00
C ILE A 11 -5.78 -1.59 -0.99
N VAL A 12 -5.91 -1.17 0.28
CA VAL A 12 -6.69 -1.91 1.27
C VAL A 12 -8.16 -1.97 0.82
N GLY A 13 -8.74 -3.16 0.85
CA GLY A 13 -10.10 -3.41 0.39
C GLY A 13 -10.24 -3.50 -1.14
N ILE A 14 -9.15 -3.48 -1.92
CA ILE A 14 -9.22 -3.75 -3.36
C ILE A 14 -9.92 -5.09 -3.63
N GLY A 15 -10.85 -5.11 -4.59
CA GLY A 15 -11.69 -6.27 -4.88
C GLY A 15 -12.83 -6.53 -3.89
N LYS A 16 -12.92 -5.78 -2.78
CA LYS A 16 -13.99 -5.90 -1.76
C LYS A 16 -14.84 -4.63 -1.64
N THR A 17 -14.21 -3.46 -1.57
CA THR A 17 -14.88 -2.15 -1.41
C THR A 17 -15.89 -1.92 -2.54
N GLY A 18 -17.11 -1.51 -2.18
CA GLY A 18 -18.20 -1.28 -3.14
C GLY A 18 -18.53 -2.51 -4.00
N ASN A 19 -18.54 -3.71 -3.40
CA ASN A 19 -18.68 -4.99 -4.13
C ASN A 19 -17.58 -5.22 -5.18
N GLY A 20 -16.38 -4.71 -4.90
CA GLY A 20 -15.20 -4.80 -5.74
C GLY A 20 -15.12 -3.76 -6.85
N PHE A 21 -16.06 -2.83 -6.95
CA PHE A 21 -16.01 -1.71 -7.90
C PHE A 21 -15.28 -0.48 -7.35
N GLY A 22 -15.25 -0.33 -6.02
CA GLY A 22 -14.65 0.82 -5.33
C GLY A 22 -15.67 1.84 -4.85
N LEU A 23 -15.22 3.08 -4.68
CA LEU A 23 -16.04 4.20 -4.22
C LEU A 23 -16.58 4.98 -5.41
N ASP A 24 -17.79 5.52 -5.28
CA ASP A 24 -18.35 6.47 -6.24
C ASP A 24 -17.44 7.71 -6.30
N VAL A 25 -17.02 8.07 -7.51
CA VAL A 25 -16.18 9.24 -7.78
C VAL A 25 -16.78 10.15 -8.86
N GLY A 26 -18.05 9.95 -9.20
CA GLY A 26 -18.81 10.76 -10.13
C GLY A 26 -19.49 9.94 -11.21
N TYR A 27 -19.66 10.53 -12.39
CA TYR A 27 -20.50 9.96 -13.45
C TYR A 27 -19.79 9.98 -14.79
N PHE A 28 -20.02 8.96 -15.60
CA PHE A 28 -19.57 8.94 -16.99
C PHE A 28 -20.72 8.75 -17.95
N ASN A 29 -20.51 9.21 -19.17
CA ASN A 29 -21.31 8.83 -20.31
C ASN A 29 -20.39 8.57 -21.52
N THR A 30 -20.91 7.84 -22.49
CA THR A 30 -20.27 7.69 -23.79
C THR A 30 -21.12 8.44 -24.82
N ALA A 31 -20.55 9.47 -25.45
CA ALA A 31 -21.24 10.27 -26.46
C ALA A 31 -20.25 10.73 -27.53
N SER A 32 -20.68 10.68 -28.80
CA SER A 32 -19.88 11.14 -29.95
C SER A 32 -18.46 10.55 -29.98
N GLU A 33 -18.35 9.23 -29.77
CA GLU A 33 -17.07 8.49 -29.74
C GLU A 33 -16.09 8.93 -28.64
N ARG A 34 -16.60 9.61 -27.61
CA ARG A 34 -15.81 10.06 -26.45
C ARG A 34 -16.37 9.48 -25.15
N LEU A 35 -15.47 9.25 -24.21
CA LEU A 35 -15.78 9.01 -22.81
C LEU A 35 -15.80 10.35 -22.10
N GLN A 36 -16.97 10.79 -21.65
CA GLN A 36 -17.13 12.00 -20.87
C GLN A 36 -17.28 11.62 -19.41
N ILE A 37 -16.40 12.14 -18.55
CA ILE A 37 -16.41 11.90 -17.10
C ILE A 37 -16.67 13.23 -16.42
N ASN A 38 -17.62 13.26 -15.49
CA ASN A 38 -17.77 14.34 -14.54
C ASN A 38 -17.36 13.79 -13.17
N HIS A 39 -16.09 14.01 -12.83
CA HIS A 39 -15.50 13.57 -11.58
C HIS A 39 -15.90 14.55 -10.46
N ASP A 40 -16.28 14.02 -9.30
CA ASP A 40 -16.82 14.83 -8.20
C ASP A 40 -15.87 15.93 -7.72
N VAL A 41 -14.56 15.75 -7.94
CA VAL A 41 -13.51 16.72 -7.54
C VAL A 41 -12.77 17.34 -8.71
N ASP A 42 -12.51 16.59 -9.78
CA ASP A 42 -11.69 17.08 -10.90
C ASP A 42 -12.55 17.71 -12.00
N GLY A 43 -13.87 17.68 -11.85
CA GLY A 43 -14.82 18.20 -12.81
C GLY A 43 -14.85 17.40 -14.10
N PHE A 44 -15.09 18.11 -15.20
CA PHE A 44 -15.41 17.51 -16.48
C PHE A 44 -14.17 17.16 -17.31
N TRP A 45 -14.12 15.91 -17.79
CA TRP A 45 -13.14 15.36 -18.70
C TRP A 45 -13.83 14.79 -19.93
N SER A 46 -13.23 14.96 -21.09
CA SER A 46 -13.74 14.42 -22.35
C SER A 46 -12.61 13.76 -23.10
N LEU A 47 -12.58 12.43 -23.11
CA LEU A 47 -11.46 11.62 -23.55
C LEU A 47 -11.83 10.89 -24.85
N GLU A 48 -10.89 10.85 -25.79
CA GLU A 48 -10.99 9.98 -26.96
C GLU A 48 -10.65 8.55 -26.54
N VAL A 49 -11.38 7.58 -27.06
CA VAL A 49 -11.21 6.17 -26.68
C VAL A 49 -10.71 5.41 -27.89
N PHE A 50 -9.54 4.79 -27.76
CA PHE A 50 -8.97 3.90 -28.76
C PHE A 50 -8.87 2.48 -28.21
N VAL A 51 -9.29 1.50 -29.00
CA VAL A 51 -9.07 0.08 -28.67
C VAL A 51 -7.63 -0.26 -29.06
N VAL A 52 -6.82 -0.66 -28.09
CA VAL A 52 -5.42 -1.04 -28.31
C VAL A 52 -5.35 -2.53 -28.63
N ASP A 53 -6.01 -3.36 -27.80
CA ASP A 53 -6.12 -4.80 -27.99
C ASP A 53 -7.35 -5.38 -27.26
N ASN A 54 -7.37 -6.70 -27.03
CA ASN A 54 -8.51 -7.42 -26.46
C ASN A 54 -8.84 -7.05 -25.01
N ASN A 55 -7.90 -6.50 -24.24
CA ASN A 55 -8.12 -6.11 -22.85
C ASN A 55 -7.63 -4.70 -22.53
N THR A 56 -7.09 -3.96 -23.50
CA THR A 56 -6.51 -2.65 -23.29
C THR A 56 -7.22 -1.58 -24.11
N ILE A 57 -7.58 -0.47 -23.45
CA ILE A 57 -8.02 0.76 -24.11
C ILE A 57 -7.07 1.91 -23.80
N GLU A 58 -6.91 2.81 -24.75
CA GLU A 58 -6.26 4.10 -24.56
C GLU A 58 -7.33 5.18 -24.40
N LEU A 59 -7.22 5.97 -23.35
CA LEU A 59 -7.97 7.20 -23.14
C LEU A 59 -7.05 8.39 -23.42
N TYR A 60 -7.33 9.14 -24.48
CA TYR A 60 -6.52 10.28 -24.88
C TYR A 60 -7.19 11.60 -24.52
N ASP A 61 -6.48 12.43 -23.75
CA ASP A 61 -6.84 13.83 -23.53
C ASP A 61 -6.09 14.73 -24.51
N SER A 62 -6.82 15.27 -25.48
CA SER A 62 -6.27 16.16 -26.51
C SER A 62 -5.85 17.53 -25.98
N HIS A 63 -6.36 17.95 -24.81
CA HIS A 63 -5.99 19.23 -24.21
C HIS A 63 -4.57 19.17 -23.62
N SER A 64 -4.29 18.19 -22.76
CA SER A 64 -2.95 17.97 -22.19
C SER A 64 -2.01 17.19 -23.10
N ARG A 65 -2.53 16.56 -24.17
CA ARG A 65 -1.82 15.61 -25.03
C ARG A 65 -1.29 14.40 -24.25
N THR A 66 -2.10 13.90 -23.31
CA THR A 66 -1.77 12.77 -22.45
C THR A 66 -2.60 11.56 -22.81
N SER A 67 -1.96 10.40 -22.87
CA SER A 67 -2.63 9.10 -23.03
C SER A 67 -2.59 8.31 -21.75
N TYR A 68 -3.72 7.74 -21.37
CA TYR A 68 -3.87 6.81 -20.25
C TYR A 68 -4.24 5.44 -20.79
N TYR A 69 -3.49 4.41 -20.45
CA TYR A 69 -3.76 3.04 -20.86
C TYR A 69 -4.46 2.31 -19.72
N LEU A 70 -5.65 1.77 -19.98
CA LEU A 70 -6.41 0.97 -19.03
C LEU A 70 -6.41 -0.49 -19.48
N GLU A 71 -5.73 -1.32 -18.69
CA GLU A 71 -5.73 -2.78 -18.87
C GLU A 71 -6.81 -3.41 -18.00
N GLY A 72 -7.75 -4.10 -18.65
CA GLY A 72 -8.85 -4.80 -18.00
C GLY A 72 -8.47 -6.22 -17.59
N TYR A 73 -8.97 -6.63 -16.42
CA TYR A 73 -8.83 -7.98 -15.89
C TYR A 73 -10.19 -8.53 -15.44
N GLN A 74 -10.38 -9.85 -15.56
CA GLN A 74 -11.55 -10.52 -15.01
C GLN A 74 -11.39 -10.68 -13.49
N ARG A 75 -12.36 -10.17 -12.71
CA ARG A 75 -12.28 -10.11 -11.23
C ARG A 75 -11.96 -11.46 -10.57
N ASN A 76 -12.48 -12.56 -11.10
CA ASN A 76 -12.27 -13.90 -10.56
C ASN A 76 -10.86 -14.47 -10.81
N ASN A 77 -10.09 -13.88 -11.72
CA ASN A 77 -8.75 -14.32 -12.10
C ASN A 77 -7.69 -13.24 -11.86
N PHE A 78 -8.05 -12.14 -11.21
CA PHE A 78 -7.12 -11.05 -10.94
C PHE A 78 -6.26 -11.39 -9.72
N ASP A 79 -4.95 -11.19 -9.86
CA ASP A 79 -3.99 -11.39 -8.78
C ASP A 79 -3.98 -10.15 -7.86
N TYR A 80 -4.87 -10.17 -6.87
CA TYR A 80 -4.95 -9.10 -5.87
C TYR A 80 -3.72 -9.07 -4.97
N ASP A 81 -3.05 -10.20 -4.75
CA ASP A 81 -1.89 -10.29 -3.87
C ASP A 81 -0.69 -9.54 -4.48
N MET A 82 -0.48 -9.71 -5.79
CA MET A 82 0.56 -8.99 -6.53
C MET A 82 0.43 -7.46 -6.40
N VAL A 83 -0.80 -6.92 -6.34
CA VAL A 83 -1.03 -5.48 -6.14
C VAL A 83 -0.48 -5.00 -4.80
N PHE A 84 -0.63 -5.79 -3.72
CA PHE A 84 -0.08 -5.42 -2.41
C PHE A 84 1.44 -5.44 -2.43
N TYR A 85 2.05 -6.44 -3.05
CA TYR A 85 3.51 -6.52 -3.14
C TYR A 85 4.09 -5.39 -4.00
N ASP A 86 3.51 -5.10 -5.15
CA ASP A 86 3.95 -3.99 -6.03
C ASP A 86 3.82 -2.60 -5.40
N ASN A 87 2.94 -2.48 -4.40
CA ASN A 87 2.60 -1.23 -3.75
C ASN A 87 2.76 -1.34 -2.23
N ILE A 88 3.76 -2.08 -1.76
CA ILE A 88 3.85 -2.43 -0.33
C ILE A 88 3.99 -1.20 0.59
N GLU A 89 4.72 -0.17 0.16
CA GLU A 89 4.84 1.07 0.93
C GLU A 89 3.49 1.74 1.17
N TYR A 90 2.59 1.68 0.18
CA TYR A 90 1.23 2.16 0.35
C TYR A 90 0.44 1.34 1.36
N LEU A 91 0.57 0.01 1.36
CA LEU A 91 -0.10 -0.82 2.36
C LEU A 91 0.33 -0.38 3.76
N LEU A 92 1.63 -0.21 3.96
CA LEU A 92 2.21 0.18 5.24
C LEU A 92 1.74 1.57 5.72
N GLN A 93 1.35 2.46 4.81
CA GLN A 93 0.92 3.83 5.08
C GLN A 93 -0.61 4.03 5.07
N GLU A 94 -1.39 2.98 4.82
CA GLU A 94 -2.86 3.03 4.82
C GLU A 94 -3.47 2.77 6.21
N TYR A 95 -2.63 2.54 7.22
CA TYR A 95 -3.00 2.46 8.62
C TYR A 95 -2.17 3.47 9.43
N ASP A 96 -2.78 4.08 10.44
CA ASP A 96 -2.07 4.97 11.38
C ASP A 96 -0.96 4.21 12.11
N VAL A 97 -1.24 2.95 12.49
CA VAL A 97 -0.33 2.10 13.28
C VAL A 97 -0.49 0.64 12.89
N TRP A 98 0.61 -0.10 12.94
CA TRP A 98 0.69 -1.56 12.91
C TRP A 98 0.94 -2.07 14.33
N GLU A 99 -0.05 -2.75 14.92
CA GLU A 99 0.05 -3.31 16.27
C GLU A 99 0.46 -4.79 16.21
N LYS A 100 1.46 -5.17 17.00
CA LYS A 100 1.91 -6.56 17.14
C LYS A 100 0.83 -7.40 17.81
N VAL A 101 0.39 -8.46 17.13
CA VAL A 101 -0.65 -9.37 17.61
C VAL A 101 -0.10 -10.77 17.93
N ALA A 102 1.09 -11.11 17.44
CA ALA A 102 1.76 -12.36 17.79
C ALA A 102 3.27 -12.29 17.57
N THR A 103 4.00 -13.05 18.40
CA THR A 103 5.41 -13.37 18.22
C THR A 103 5.55 -14.90 18.21
N SER A 104 6.39 -15.46 17.33
CA SER A 104 6.65 -16.90 17.32
C SER A 104 7.31 -17.38 18.60
N LYS A 105 7.14 -18.67 18.90
CA LYS A 105 7.90 -19.34 19.96
C LYS A 105 9.31 -19.73 19.51
N GLU A 106 9.51 -19.87 18.21
CA GLU A 106 10.84 -20.06 17.62
C GLU A 106 11.55 -18.71 17.46
N GLY A 107 12.87 -18.77 17.35
CA GLY A 107 13.75 -17.61 17.21
C GLY A 107 14.60 -17.36 18.45
N LEU A 108 15.70 -16.63 18.26
CA LEU A 108 16.51 -16.12 19.36
C LEU A 108 15.92 -14.82 19.91
N VAL A 109 15.98 -14.66 21.23
CA VAL A 109 15.55 -13.41 21.88
C VAL A 109 16.39 -12.26 21.34
N ASN A 110 15.73 -11.16 20.99
CA ASN A 110 16.34 -9.94 20.45
C ASN A 110 15.55 -8.70 20.87
N ASP A 111 16.13 -7.51 20.72
CA ASP A 111 15.56 -6.28 21.27
C ASP A 111 14.20 -5.91 20.65
N PHE A 112 14.01 -6.23 19.36
CA PHE A 112 12.75 -6.03 18.66
C PHE A 112 11.58 -6.87 19.22
N ASP A 113 11.86 -7.91 20.04
CA ASP A 113 10.81 -8.67 20.72
C ASP A 113 9.92 -7.78 21.60
N SER A 114 10.44 -6.66 22.09
CA SER A 114 9.73 -5.70 22.93
C SER A 114 8.84 -4.73 22.15
N GLU A 115 9.08 -4.53 20.85
CA GLU A 115 8.39 -3.54 20.01
C GLU A 115 6.97 -3.98 19.68
N ASN A 116 5.96 -3.24 20.13
CA ASN A 116 4.55 -3.60 20.01
C ASN A 116 3.81 -2.77 18.97
N TYR A 117 4.31 -1.59 18.60
CA TYR A 117 3.71 -0.74 17.58
C TYR A 117 4.75 -0.26 16.58
N LEU A 118 4.35 -0.21 15.31
CA LEU A 118 5.10 0.43 14.24
C LEU A 118 4.21 1.43 13.51
N GLN A 119 4.78 2.52 13.04
CA GLN A 119 4.12 3.44 12.10
C GLN A 119 5.06 3.68 10.93
N PHE A 120 4.53 3.74 9.71
CA PHE A 120 5.30 4.04 8.50
C PHE A 120 4.70 5.28 7.83
N TYR A 121 5.55 6.23 7.46
CA TYR A 121 5.12 7.49 6.85
C TYR A 121 6.21 8.11 5.97
N ILE A 122 5.83 9.08 5.16
CA ILE A 122 6.77 9.88 4.38
C ILE A 122 6.95 11.23 5.06
N ASP A 123 8.21 11.60 5.33
CA ASP A 123 8.60 12.96 5.72
C ASP A 123 9.44 13.60 4.60
N GLY A 124 8.82 14.51 3.85
CA GLY A 124 9.40 15.08 2.63
C GLY A 124 9.62 14.01 1.57
N ASN A 125 10.88 13.61 1.37
CA ASN A 125 11.30 12.56 0.42
C ASN A 125 11.91 11.33 1.12
N ARG A 126 11.73 11.21 2.45
CA ARG A 126 12.33 10.15 3.27
C ARG A 126 11.23 9.23 3.79
N SER A 127 11.47 7.92 3.69
CA SER A 127 10.61 6.87 4.23
C SER A 127 10.97 6.67 5.71
N MET A 128 10.09 7.12 6.59
CA MET A 128 10.31 7.17 8.05
C MET A 128 9.42 6.17 8.77
N PHE A 129 9.93 5.60 9.86
CA PHE A 129 9.15 4.78 10.76
C PHE A 129 9.25 5.27 12.20
N ASN A 130 8.22 4.97 12.99
CA ASN A 130 8.27 5.04 14.45
C ASN A 130 8.09 3.63 15.04
N SER A 131 8.73 3.36 16.18
CA SER A 131 8.50 2.15 16.98
C SER A 131 8.14 2.51 18.42
N SER A 132 7.44 1.60 19.10
CA SER A 132 7.04 1.76 20.49
C SER A 132 6.92 0.42 21.21
N VAL A 133 7.45 0.38 22.43
CA VAL A 133 7.38 -0.75 23.36
C VAL A 133 6.13 -0.71 24.25
N ASP A 134 5.25 0.29 24.05
CA ASP A 134 4.03 0.45 24.82
C ASP A 134 3.17 -0.84 24.81
N PRO A 135 2.40 -1.12 25.88
CA PRO A 135 1.57 -2.32 25.94
C PRO A 135 0.56 -2.41 24.79
N SER A 136 0.32 -3.62 24.28
CA SER A 136 -0.74 -3.89 23.29
C SER A 136 -2.13 -3.47 23.79
N GLY A 137 -3.03 -3.13 22.86
CA GLY A 137 -4.42 -2.76 23.12
C GLY A 137 -4.64 -1.30 23.52
N MET A 138 -3.62 -0.44 23.43
CA MET A 138 -3.77 0.99 23.74
C MET A 138 -4.66 1.72 22.71
N HIS A 139 -5.21 2.86 23.13
CA HIS A 139 -5.83 3.79 22.20
C HIS A 139 -4.75 4.39 21.29
N LEU A 140 -5.06 4.63 20.01
CA LEU A 140 -4.05 5.04 19.03
C LEU A 140 -3.41 6.39 19.40
N ASP A 141 -4.21 7.32 19.92
CA ASP A 141 -3.73 8.64 20.35
C ASP A 141 -2.87 8.61 21.62
N ASP A 142 -2.84 7.48 22.34
CA ASP A 142 -2.10 7.33 23.59
C ASP A 142 -0.73 6.65 23.39
N VAL A 143 -0.44 6.12 22.20
CA VAL A 143 0.83 5.45 21.90
C VAL A 143 1.97 6.47 21.90
N LEU A 144 2.99 6.21 22.71
CA LEU A 144 4.20 7.02 22.77
C LEU A 144 5.31 6.37 21.93
N TRP A 145 5.83 7.12 20.95
CA TRP A 145 6.92 6.65 20.10
C TRP A 145 8.25 6.70 20.85
N ASP A 146 8.86 5.54 21.05
CA ASP A 146 10.16 5.39 21.71
C ASP A 146 11.32 5.67 20.76
N TYR A 147 11.13 5.41 19.46
CA TYR A 147 12.13 5.64 18.44
C TYR A 147 11.52 6.09 17.12
N SER A 148 12.29 6.89 16.36
CA SER A 148 12.00 7.31 15.00
C SER A 148 13.24 7.15 14.13
N GLY A 149 13.10 6.47 13.00
CA GLY A 149 14.21 6.19 12.07
C GLY A 149 13.78 6.10 10.61
N GLU A 150 14.71 5.78 9.73
CA GLU A 150 14.41 5.49 8.33
C GLU A 150 14.10 4.01 8.13
N TYR A 151 13.20 3.71 7.21
CA TYR A 151 13.02 2.35 6.72
C TYR A 151 13.34 2.26 5.23
N SER A 152 13.75 1.09 4.80
CA SER A 152 14.00 0.80 3.39
C SER A 152 13.30 -0.49 2.97
N LEU A 153 12.67 -0.44 1.80
CA LEU A 153 12.01 -1.58 1.16
C LEU A 153 12.78 -1.99 -0.09
N PHE A 154 12.89 -3.30 -0.32
CA PHE A 154 13.49 -3.85 -1.53
C PHE A 154 12.67 -5.00 -2.08
N ASP A 155 12.69 -5.11 -3.41
CA ASP A 155 12.22 -6.28 -4.13
C ASP A 155 13.20 -7.44 -3.96
N VAL A 156 12.71 -8.67 -3.99
CA VAL A 156 13.58 -9.87 -4.02
C VAL A 156 13.68 -10.39 -5.45
N TYR A 157 14.91 -10.64 -5.88
CA TYR A 157 15.18 -11.14 -7.23
C TYR A 157 14.48 -12.49 -7.49
N ASN A 158 13.66 -12.54 -8.53
CA ASN A 158 12.84 -13.70 -8.92
C ASN A 158 11.84 -14.15 -7.82
N ASP A 159 11.39 -13.23 -6.97
CA ASP A 159 10.36 -13.51 -5.97
C ASP A 159 9.45 -12.29 -5.77
N GLU A 160 8.34 -12.26 -6.49
CA GLU A 160 7.36 -11.16 -6.47
C GLU A 160 6.52 -11.15 -5.18
N THR A 161 6.51 -12.26 -4.44
CA THR A 161 5.70 -12.47 -3.22
C THR A 161 6.49 -12.28 -1.93
N LEU A 162 7.66 -11.65 -2.02
CA LEU A 162 8.51 -11.32 -0.89
C LEU A 162 9.11 -9.93 -1.08
N LYS A 163 9.01 -9.12 -0.03
CA LYS A 163 9.81 -7.89 0.12
C LYS A 163 10.75 -8.03 1.29
N THR A 164 11.75 -7.17 1.33
CA THR A 164 12.62 -7.06 2.49
C THR A 164 12.46 -5.68 3.08
N LEU A 165 12.31 -5.61 4.39
CA LEU A 165 12.19 -4.38 5.17
C LEU A 165 13.43 -4.25 6.06
N THR A 166 14.11 -3.13 5.97
CA THR A 166 15.16 -2.74 6.93
C THR A 166 14.65 -1.59 7.77
N LEU A 167 14.74 -1.70 9.09
CA LEU A 167 14.54 -0.61 10.04
C LEU A 167 15.92 -0.14 10.50
N ASP A 168 16.25 1.13 10.22
CA ASP A 168 17.53 1.73 10.56
C ASP A 168 17.42 2.44 11.92
N TYR A 169 18.12 1.92 12.93
CA TYR A 169 18.21 2.53 14.26
C TYR A 169 19.48 3.38 14.44
N ASP A 170 20.03 3.90 13.34
CA ASP A 170 21.25 4.72 13.27
C ASP A 170 22.43 3.99 13.95
N PHE A 171 23.05 4.61 14.95
CA PHE A 171 24.21 4.06 15.65
C PHE A 171 23.88 2.80 16.49
N MET A 172 22.59 2.45 16.67
CA MET A 172 22.17 1.25 17.39
C MET A 172 22.13 0.00 16.51
N GLY A 173 22.28 0.16 15.18
CA GLY A 173 22.24 -0.92 14.21
C GLY A 173 20.90 -1.03 13.50
N ASN A 174 20.74 -2.08 12.68
CA ASN A 174 19.58 -2.23 11.82
C ASN A 174 18.93 -3.59 12.03
N ASP A 175 17.61 -3.62 12.04
CA ASP A 175 16.85 -4.87 11.95
C ASP A 175 16.45 -5.14 10.51
N TYR A 176 16.61 -6.39 10.08
CA TYR A 176 16.34 -6.81 8.71
C TYR A 176 15.29 -7.93 8.70
N PHE A 177 14.21 -7.69 7.96
CA PHE A 177 13.04 -8.56 7.90
C PHE A 177 12.74 -9.02 6.48
N GLU A 178 12.33 -10.28 6.36
CA GLU A 178 11.47 -10.73 5.26
C GLU A 178 10.04 -10.27 5.58
N LEU A 179 9.41 -9.52 4.67
CA LEU A 179 8.08 -8.96 4.84
C LEU A 179 7.08 -9.69 3.95
N TYR A 180 6.01 -10.16 4.58
CA TYR A 180 4.92 -10.90 3.95
C TYR A 180 3.58 -10.21 4.17
N VAL A 181 2.75 -10.20 3.13
CA VAL A 181 1.35 -9.75 3.22
C VAL A 181 0.50 -10.99 3.48
N ILE A 182 -0.12 -11.06 4.66
CA ILE A 182 -1.05 -12.15 5.01
C ILE A 182 -2.45 -11.84 4.50
N ASN A 183 -2.84 -10.57 4.56
CA ASN A 183 -4.01 -9.98 3.93
C ASN A 183 -3.90 -8.44 3.98
N ASP A 184 -4.92 -7.75 3.48
CA ASP A 184 -5.04 -6.29 3.45
C ASP A 184 -5.07 -5.59 4.82
N SER A 185 -5.02 -6.32 5.93
CA SER A 185 -4.95 -5.76 7.29
C SER A 185 -3.86 -6.39 8.16
N THR A 186 -3.12 -7.37 7.64
CA THR A 186 -2.16 -8.15 8.43
C THR A 186 -0.88 -8.38 7.63
N ILE A 187 0.24 -7.99 8.22
CA ILE A 187 1.58 -8.28 7.70
C ILE A 187 2.32 -9.20 8.67
N GLU A 188 3.31 -9.90 8.15
CA GLU A 188 4.23 -10.71 8.93
C GLU A 188 5.67 -10.28 8.64
N LEU A 189 6.45 -10.06 9.69
CA LEU A 189 7.86 -9.70 9.64
C LEU A 189 8.67 -10.87 10.19
N TYR A 190 9.49 -11.49 9.35
CA TYR A 190 10.42 -12.54 9.78
C TYR A 190 11.82 -11.94 9.94
N HIS A 191 12.31 -11.89 11.18
CA HIS A 191 13.59 -11.32 11.51
C HIS A 191 14.73 -12.27 11.12
N SER A 192 15.55 -11.83 10.17
CA SER A 192 16.44 -12.75 9.45
C SER A 192 17.62 -13.26 10.25
N SER A 193 18.03 -12.56 11.31
CA SER A 193 19.16 -12.93 12.16
C SER A 193 18.72 -13.82 13.32
N SER A 194 17.60 -13.51 13.97
CA SER A 194 17.09 -14.28 15.10
C SER A 194 16.22 -15.46 14.69
N GLY A 195 15.57 -15.40 13.53
CA GLY A 195 14.57 -16.37 13.11
C GLY A 195 13.20 -16.19 13.77
N THR A 196 12.99 -15.08 14.50
CA THR A 196 11.69 -14.75 15.13
C THR A 196 10.72 -14.20 14.09
N VAL A 197 9.44 -14.55 14.24
CA VAL A 197 8.35 -14.08 13.39
C VAL A 197 7.42 -13.20 14.21
N TYR A 198 7.09 -12.03 13.68
CA TYR A 198 6.15 -11.09 14.27
C TYR A 198 4.97 -10.88 13.33
N LYS A 199 3.75 -10.94 13.86
CA LYS A 199 2.54 -10.59 13.12
C LYS A 199 2.03 -9.25 13.60
N PHE A 200 1.77 -8.37 12.65
CA PHE A 200 1.22 -7.04 12.90
C PHE A 200 -0.12 -6.87 12.20
N LYS A 201 -1.05 -6.21 12.88
CA LYS A 201 -2.36 -5.86 12.35
C LYS A 201 -2.50 -4.36 12.25
N GLY A 202 -2.97 -3.88 11.10
CA GLY A 202 -3.25 -2.47 10.87
C GLY A 202 -4.40 -1.95 11.75
N ARG A 203 -4.22 -0.78 12.34
CA ARG A 203 -5.22 -0.02 13.11
C ARG A 203 -5.24 1.43 12.65
N GLY A 204 -6.42 2.05 12.72
CA GLY A 204 -6.62 3.41 12.21
C GLY A 204 -6.54 3.45 10.70
N PHE A 205 -7.44 2.73 10.01
CA PHE A 205 -7.47 2.72 8.54
C PHE A 205 -7.70 4.13 8.00
N ILE A 206 -6.79 4.60 7.14
CA ILE A 206 -6.82 5.93 6.53
C ILE A 206 -7.49 5.81 5.16
N THR A 207 -8.69 6.38 5.04
CA THR A 207 -9.37 6.47 3.74
C THR A 207 -8.81 7.64 2.95
N TYR A 208 -8.25 7.36 1.77
CA TYR A 208 -7.82 8.38 0.83
C TYR A 208 -9.00 8.79 -0.05
N LEU A 209 -9.64 9.90 0.30
CA LEU A 209 -10.62 10.52 -0.59
C LEU A 209 -9.94 11.66 -1.34
N LYS A 210 -10.09 11.66 -2.66
CA LYS A 210 -9.92 12.90 -3.41
C LYS A 210 -11.16 13.72 -3.06
N SER A 211 -11.04 14.65 -2.11
CA SER A 211 -12.11 15.58 -1.74
C SER A 211 -11.63 16.98 -2.09
N GLY A 212 -12.53 17.88 -2.52
CA GLY A 212 -12.16 19.28 -2.82
C GLY A 212 -11.61 20.07 -1.61
N ILE A 213 -11.55 19.45 -0.42
CA ILE A 213 -11.13 20.02 0.86
C ILE A 213 -10.28 19.02 1.67
N SER A 214 -9.42 18.21 1.05
CA SER A 214 -8.43 17.45 1.83
C SER A 214 -7.29 18.38 2.26
N GLN A 215 -7.07 18.53 3.57
CA GLN A 215 -5.99 19.34 4.16
C GLN A 215 -4.57 18.83 3.86
N VAL A 216 -4.44 17.73 3.11
CA VAL A 216 -3.15 17.22 2.67
C VAL A 216 -3.32 16.67 1.26
N ASP A 217 -2.78 17.37 0.26
CA ASP A 217 -2.53 16.81 -1.06
C ASP A 217 -1.43 15.73 -0.92
N ARG A 218 -1.78 14.56 -0.38
CA ARG A 218 -0.86 13.40 -0.38
C ARG A 218 -0.83 12.83 -1.78
N LYS A 219 -0.01 13.44 -2.65
CA LYS A 219 0.29 12.90 -3.96
C LYS A 219 1.02 11.58 -3.77
N ARG A 220 0.33 10.47 -4.01
CA ARG A 220 0.91 9.13 -4.01
C ARG A 220 1.95 9.05 -5.13
N THR A 221 3.20 8.81 -4.77
CA THR A 221 4.28 8.59 -5.73
C THR A 221 4.68 7.13 -5.63
N LYS A 222 4.71 6.41 -6.75
CA LYS A 222 5.15 5.01 -6.73
C LYS A 222 6.67 5.02 -6.59
N THR A 223 7.16 4.48 -5.47
CA THR A 223 8.60 4.31 -5.25
C THR A 223 9.08 3.10 -6.04
N GLN A 224 10.15 3.28 -6.82
CA GLN A 224 10.87 2.14 -7.40
C GLN A 224 11.87 1.63 -6.36
N TYR A 225 11.70 0.38 -5.95
CA TYR A 225 12.58 -0.24 -4.97
C TYR A 225 13.84 -0.75 -5.65
N GLY A 226 14.95 -0.78 -4.90
CA GLY A 226 16.09 -1.59 -5.31
C GLY A 226 15.75 -3.07 -5.26
N THR A 227 16.52 -3.91 -5.97
CA THR A 227 16.35 -5.37 -5.91
C THR A 227 17.49 -6.02 -5.13
N MET A 228 17.17 -6.86 -4.16
CA MET A 228 18.10 -7.67 -3.40
C MET A 228 18.16 -9.11 -3.90
N LYS A 229 19.37 -9.68 -3.94
CA LYS A 229 19.61 -11.11 -4.23
C LYS A 229 19.79 -11.87 -2.93
N VAL A 230 18.67 -12.11 -2.25
CA VAL A 230 18.62 -12.90 -1.01
C VAL A 230 17.83 -14.18 -1.22
N VAL A 231 18.13 -15.20 -0.42
CA VAL A 231 17.38 -16.46 -0.44
C VAL A 231 16.31 -16.38 0.65
N ARG A 232 15.05 -16.54 0.24
CA ARG A 232 13.90 -16.68 1.15
C ARG A 232 14.20 -17.74 2.21
N LYS A 233 14.20 -17.34 3.47
CA LYS A 233 14.43 -18.20 4.63
C LYS A 233 13.11 -18.80 5.13
N ARG A 234 12.02 -18.04 5.09
CA ARG A 234 10.72 -18.49 5.55
C ARG A 234 9.80 -18.90 4.40
N LYS A 235 9.19 -20.08 4.53
CA LYS A 235 8.20 -20.60 3.58
C LYS A 235 6.81 -20.46 4.21
N ILE A 236 5.95 -19.69 3.55
CA ILE A 236 4.53 -19.51 3.88
C ILE A 236 3.73 -20.04 2.70
#